data_AF-A0A7X6XBV2-F1
#
_entry.id   AF-A0A7X6XBV2-F1
#
_cell.length_a   1.000
_cell.length_b   1.000
_cell.length_c   1.000
_cell.angle_alpha   90.00
_cell.angle_beta   90.00
_cell.angle_gamma   90.00
#
_symmetry.space_group_name_H-M   'P 1'
#
loop_
_entity.id
_entity.type
_entity.pdbx_description
1 polymer ?
#
loop_
_entity_poly.entity_id
_entity_poly.type
_entity_poly.pdbx_seq_one_letter_code
_entity_poly.pdbx_strand_id
1 'polypeptide(L)'
;MKSISLYPADIYQVIDKSLLSEQDKLILNMLYMPIIGNIAVMLYLKLQSEAKISYISNELTHHHLMTGMNLTLDNIKESRLKLEGIGLLKTFYLEGDVGSYIYELYSPVS
;
A
#
# COMPACT_ATOMS: atom_id res chain seq x y z
N MET A 1 -11.22 3.27 19.83
CA MET A 1 -10.04 3.30 18.94
C MET A 1 -9.92 4.71 18.38
N LYS A 2 -8.77 5.37 18.56
CA LYS A 2 -8.52 6.73 18.03
C LYS A 2 -8.66 6.63 16.49
N SER A 3 -9.56 7.40 15.89
CA SER A 3 -9.72 7.42 14.42
C SER A 3 -8.54 8.18 13.82
N ILE A 4 -7.46 7.46 13.51
CA ILE A 4 -6.32 8.03 12.78
C ILE A 4 -6.86 8.47 11.41
N SER A 5 -6.88 9.79 11.19
CA SER A 5 -7.39 10.39 9.96
C SER A 5 -6.23 10.56 9.00
N LEU A 6 -6.38 10.02 7.79
CA LEU A 6 -5.40 10.10 6.72
C LEU A 6 -5.60 11.42 5.96
N TYR A 7 -4.53 12.17 5.72
CA TYR A 7 -4.54 13.42 4.96
C TYR A 7 -3.64 13.35 3.72
N PRO A 8 -3.92 14.13 2.65
CA PRO A 8 -3.07 14.16 1.46
C PRO A 8 -1.64 14.63 1.72
N ALA A 9 -1.45 15.46 2.75
CA ALA A 9 -0.15 16.01 3.14
C ALA A 9 0.67 15.04 4.00
N ASP A 10 0.05 13.98 4.55
CA ASP A 10 0.78 12.97 5.31
C ASP A 10 1.77 12.27 4.41
N ILE A 11 2.94 11.97 4.97
CA ILE A 11 4.00 11.25 4.28
C ILE A 11 3.86 9.75 4.46
N TYR A 12 4.35 8.99 3.50
CA TYR A 12 4.50 7.56 3.59
C TYR A 12 5.86 7.12 3.08
N GLN A 13 6.32 5.99 3.60
CA GLN A 13 7.46 5.24 3.11
C GLN A 13 7.06 3.77 2.96
N VAL A 14 7.52 3.13 1.89
CA VAL A 14 7.26 1.71 1.62
C VAL A 14 8.48 0.90 1.99
N ILE A 15 8.27 -0.20 2.70
CA ILE A 15 9.27 -1.24 2.95
C ILE A 15 8.76 -2.51 2.27
N ASP A 16 9.45 -2.93 1.21
CA ASP A 16 9.15 -4.17 0.52
C ASP A 16 9.85 -5.33 1.20
N LYS A 17 9.08 -6.11 1.98
CA LYS A 17 9.52 -7.41 2.53
C LYS A 17 9.06 -8.56 1.65
N SER A 18 8.35 -8.28 0.56
CA SER A 18 7.88 -9.30 -0.36
C SER A 18 9.02 -9.69 -1.31
N LEU A 19 9.19 -10.99 -1.51
CA LEU A 19 10.05 -11.53 -2.57
C LEU A 19 9.17 -11.93 -3.75
N LEU A 20 8.49 -10.92 -4.31
CA LEU A 20 7.48 -11.12 -5.35
C LEU A 20 8.07 -11.78 -6.60
N SER A 21 7.67 -13.02 -6.83
CA SER A 21 7.90 -13.74 -8.07
C SER A 21 6.81 -13.43 -9.10
N GLU A 22 7.01 -13.86 -10.35
CA GLU A 22 5.96 -13.78 -11.37
C GLU A 22 4.75 -14.68 -11.02
N GLN A 23 4.98 -15.77 -10.28
CA GLN A 23 3.91 -16.65 -9.80
C GLN A 23 3.02 -15.93 -8.76
N ASP A 24 3.62 -15.14 -7.87
CA ASP A 24 2.88 -14.36 -6.87
C ASP A 24 1.98 -13.31 -7.52
N LYS A 25 2.42 -12.71 -8.64
CA LYS A 25 1.58 -11.79 -9.42
C LYS A 25 0.38 -12.50 -10.03
N LEU A 26 0.55 -13.75 -10.48
CA LEU A 26 -0.57 -14.55 -10.98
C LEU A 26 -1.57 -14.83 -9.85
N ILE A 27 -1.08 -15.19 -8.65
CA ILE A 27 -1.90 -15.40 -7.45
C ILE A 27 -2.66 -14.13 -7.08
N LEU A 28 -2.00 -12.96 -7.08
CA LEU A 28 -2.66 -11.68 -6.81
C LEU A 28 -3.80 -11.41 -7.81
N ASN A 29 -3.58 -11.68 -9.08
CA ASN A 29 -4.59 -11.46 -10.12
C ASN A 29 -5.74 -12.47 -10.07
N MET A 30 -5.44 -13.76 -9.86
CA MET A 30 -6.45 -14.82 -9.94
C MET A 30 -7.21 -15.03 -8.64
N LEU A 31 -6.57 -14.87 -7.49
CA LEU A 31 -7.15 -15.21 -6.18
C LEU A 31 -7.48 -13.98 -5.35
N TYR A 32 -6.59 -12.98 -5.30
CA TYR A 32 -6.81 -11.81 -4.45
C TYR A 32 -7.70 -10.76 -5.12
N MET A 33 -7.46 -10.42 -6.39
CA MET A 33 -8.22 -9.39 -7.11
C MET A 33 -9.74 -9.61 -7.06
N PRO A 34 -10.27 -10.85 -7.22
CA PRO A 34 -11.71 -11.09 -7.09
C PRO A 34 -12.28 -10.80 -5.68
N ILE A 35 -11.45 -10.85 -4.64
CA ILE A 35 -11.85 -10.70 -3.23
C ILE A 35 -11.71 -9.23 -2.79
N ILE A 36 -10.56 -8.61 -3.06
CA ILE A 36 -10.24 -7.25 -2.58
C ILE A 36 -10.46 -6.17 -3.64
N GLY A 37 -10.75 -6.56 -4.88
CA GLY A 37 -10.94 -5.66 -6.02
C GLY A 37 -9.63 -5.23 -6.68
N ASN A 38 -9.76 -4.69 -7.90
CA ASN A 38 -8.63 -4.26 -8.72
C ASN A 38 -7.86 -3.07 -8.11
N ILE A 39 -8.54 -2.09 -7.50
CA ILE A 39 -7.90 -0.89 -6.94
C ILE A 39 -6.90 -1.27 -5.83
N ALA A 40 -7.26 -2.23 -4.98
CA ALA A 40 -6.39 -2.71 -3.91
C ALA A 40 -5.14 -3.42 -4.46
N VAL A 41 -5.31 -4.29 -5.47
CA VAL A 41 -4.17 -4.95 -6.14
C VAL A 41 -3.28 -3.93 -6.87
N MET A 42 -3.88 -2.92 -7.52
CA MET A 42 -3.13 -1.85 -8.16
C MET A 42 -2.33 -1.02 -7.16
N LEU A 43 -2.90 -0.70 -5.99
CA LEU A 43 -2.19 0.02 -4.93
C LEU A 43 -1.00 -0.80 -4.43
N TYR A 44 -1.18 -2.09 -4.19
CA TYR A 44 -0.11 -2.98 -3.76
C TYR A 44 1.04 -3.03 -4.78
N LEU A 45 0.74 -3.20 -6.07
CA LEU A 45 1.76 -3.21 -7.13
C LEU A 45 2.44 -1.83 -7.30
N LYS A 46 1.70 -0.73 -7.11
CA LYS A 46 2.25 0.63 -7.15
C LYS A 46 3.27 0.82 -6.03
N LEU A 47 2.92 0.50 -4.79
CA LEU A 47 3.83 0.58 -3.64
C LEU A 47 5.07 -0.31 -3.85
N GLN A 48 4.88 -1.54 -4.35
CA GLN A 48 5.99 -2.45 -4.65
C GLN A 48 6.94 -1.85 -5.69
N SER A 49 6.40 -1.24 -6.75
CA SER A 49 7.22 -0.62 -7.79
C SER A 49 8.09 0.53 -7.26
N GLU A 50 7.63 1.25 -6.24
CA GLU A 50 8.35 2.38 -5.63
C GLU A 50 9.50 1.91 -4.72
N ALA A 51 9.40 0.72 -4.14
CA ALA A 51 10.43 0.14 -3.27
C ALA A 51 11.34 -0.87 -4.01
N LYS A 52 11.04 -1.24 -5.26
CA LYS A 52 11.69 -2.34 -5.99
C LYS A 52 13.22 -2.27 -6.08
N ILE A 53 13.81 -1.07 -6.14
CA ILE A 53 15.26 -0.91 -6.35
C ILE A 53 16.04 -1.08 -5.04
N SER A 54 15.53 -0.54 -3.94
CA SER A 54 16.25 -0.39 -2.67
C SER A 54 15.59 -1.13 -1.50
N TYR A 55 14.51 -1.88 -1.74
CA TYR A 55 13.61 -2.47 -0.74
C TYR A 55 12.93 -1.48 0.20
N ILE A 56 13.36 -0.22 0.21
CA ILE A 56 12.79 0.89 0.95
C ILE A 56 12.62 2.05 -0.02
N SER A 57 11.42 2.60 -0.15
CA SER A 57 11.17 3.75 -1.01
C SER A 57 11.68 5.06 -0.39
N ASN A 58 11.73 6.12 -1.20
CA ASN A 58 11.80 7.48 -0.67
C ASN A 58 10.50 7.83 0.10
N GLU A 59 10.58 8.84 0.95
CA GLU A 59 9.39 9.44 1.56
C GLU A 59 8.61 10.23 0.51
N LEU A 60 7.31 9.94 0.40
CA LEU A 60 6.40 10.56 -0.55
C LEU A 60 5.11 10.98 0.16
N THR A 61 4.35 11.90 -0.39
CA THR A 61 3.05 12.31 0.20
C THR A 61 1.91 11.46 -0.34
N HIS A 62 0.83 11.31 0.41
CA HIS A 62 -0.37 10.63 -0.11
C HIS A 62 -0.96 11.31 -1.35
N HIS A 63 -0.76 12.63 -1.49
CA HIS A 63 -1.06 13.34 -2.74
C HIS A 63 -0.29 12.78 -3.95
N HIS A 64 0.96 12.32 -3.77
CA HIS A 64 1.71 11.62 -4.82
C HIS A 64 0.97 10.35 -5.28
N LEU A 65 0.50 9.51 -4.35
CA LEU A 65 -0.30 8.33 -4.69
C LEU A 65 -1.59 8.69 -5.40
N MET A 66 -2.31 9.70 -4.90
CA MET A 66 -3.56 10.18 -5.50
C MET A 66 -3.36 10.56 -6.97
N THR A 67 -2.35 11.38 -7.25
CA THR A 67 -2.04 11.82 -8.61
C THR A 67 -1.49 10.69 -9.47
N GLY A 68 -0.59 9.86 -8.94
CA GLY A 68 0.06 8.77 -9.67
C GLY A 68 -0.89 7.63 -10.04
N MET A 69 -1.98 7.44 -9.29
CA MET A 69 -3.00 6.44 -9.56
C MET A 69 -4.31 7.01 -10.09
N ASN A 70 -4.45 8.35 -10.14
CA ASN A 70 -5.70 9.05 -10.41
C ASN A 70 -6.85 8.57 -9.51
N LEU A 71 -6.59 8.51 -8.19
CA LEU A 71 -7.52 8.02 -7.18
C LEU A 71 -7.81 9.08 -6.12
N THR A 72 -9.00 9.01 -5.52
CA THR A 72 -9.33 9.80 -4.33
C THR A 72 -8.63 9.23 -3.10
N LEU A 73 -8.48 10.07 -2.07
CA LEU A 73 -7.91 9.64 -0.79
C LEU A 73 -8.75 8.51 -0.14
N ASP A 74 -10.07 8.55 -0.32
CA ASP A 74 -10.98 7.52 0.18
C ASP A 74 -10.74 6.17 -0.51
N ASN A 75 -10.50 6.16 -1.83
CA ASN A 75 -10.15 4.93 -2.54
C ASN A 75 -8.84 4.33 -2.04
N ILE A 76 -7.83 5.17 -1.77
CA ILE A 76 -6.55 4.72 -1.21
C ILE A 76 -6.77 4.15 0.19
N LYS A 77 -7.54 4.86 1.04
CA LYS A 77 -7.84 4.42 2.40
C LYS A 77 -8.57 3.09 2.42
N GLU A 78 -9.61 2.92 1.60
CA GLU A 78 -10.36 1.67 1.49
C GLU A 78 -9.48 0.54 0.98
N SER A 79 -8.69 0.79 -0.07
CA SER A 79 -7.77 -0.19 -0.65
C SER A 79 -6.70 -0.64 0.35
N ARG A 80 -6.13 0.29 1.10
CA ARG A 80 -5.18 0.02 2.20
C ARG A 80 -5.81 -0.90 3.24
N LEU A 81 -7.02 -0.59 3.70
CA LEU A 81 -7.74 -1.42 4.69
C LEU A 81 -8.02 -2.83 4.17
N LYS A 82 -8.34 -2.99 2.88
CA LYS A 82 -8.52 -4.32 2.27
C LYS A 82 -7.22 -5.12 2.22
N LEU A 83 -6.11 -4.47 1.84
CA LEU A 83 -4.79 -5.11 1.83
C LEU A 83 -4.33 -5.52 3.24
N GLU A 84 -4.61 -4.69 4.25
CA GLU A 84 -4.38 -5.01 5.65
C GLU A 84 -5.23 -6.19 6.12
N GLY A 85 -6.51 -6.20 5.75
CA GLY A 85 -7.45 -7.26 6.14
C GLY A 85 -7.07 -8.64 5.62
N ILE A 86 -6.41 -8.72 4.46
CA ILE A 86 -5.95 -9.98 3.87
C ILE A 86 -4.46 -10.28 4.15
N GLY A 87 -3.76 -9.39 4.88
CA GLY A 87 -2.39 -9.60 5.33
C GLY A 87 -1.29 -9.28 4.30
N LEU A 88 -1.61 -8.62 3.19
CA LEU A 88 -0.62 -8.21 2.18
C LEU A 88 0.10 -6.90 2.53
N LEU A 89 -0.47 -6.13 3.45
CA LEU A 89 0.07 -4.85 3.89
C LEU A 89 -0.01 -4.75 5.41
N LYS A 90 1.04 -4.23 6.02
CA LYS A 90 1.01 -3.77 7.41
C LYS A 90 1.36 -2.29 7.46
N THR A 91 0.54 -1.53 8.16
CA THR A 91 0.74 -0.08 8.31
C THR A 91 1.15 0.27 9.71
N PHE A 92 2.17 1.09 9.83
CA PHE A 92 2.55 1.75 11.07
C PHE A 92 2.33 3.25 10.90
N TYR A 93 1.91 3.91 11.97
CA TYR A 93 1.66 5.34 11.98
C TYR A 93 2.45 5.99 13.12
N LEU A 94 3.17 7.06 12.80
CA LEU A 94 3.84 7.92 13.75
C LEU A 94 3.12 9.28 13.78
N GLU A 95 2.65 9.65 14.96
CA GLU A 95 2.03 10.96 15.21
C GLU A 95 3.12 12.04 15.32
N GLY A 96 2.91 13.17 14.66
CA GLY A 96 3.82 14.31 14.60
C GLY A 96 3.12 15.52 13.97
N ASP A 97 3.86 16.60 13.70
CA ASP A 97 3.32 17.80 13.01
C ASP A 97 2.78 17.46 11.61
N VAL A 98 3.41 16.48 10.95
CA VAL A 98 2.92 15.81 9.74
C VAL A 98 2.81 14.33 10.06
N GLY A 99 1.67 13.70 9.74
CA GLY A 99 1.49 12.27 9.95
C GLY A 99 2.45 11.47 9.06
N SER A 100 3.09 10.47 9.64
CA SER A 100 4.01 9.59 8.90
C SER A 100 3.56 8.15 8.92
N TYR A 101 3.50 7.54 7.74
CA TYR A 101 3.05 6.17 7.52
C TYR A 101 4.19 5.29 7.02
N ILE A 102 4.30 4.08 7.55
CA ILE A 102 5.17 3.04 7.01
C ILE A 102 4.30 1.92 6.47
N TYR A 103 4.44 1.63 5.18
CA TYR A 103 3.75 0.57 4.47
C TYR A 103 4.70 -0.62 4.26
N GLU A 104 4.56 -1.64 5.09
CA GLU A 104 5.30 -2.90 4.95
C GLU A 104 4.53 -3.88 4.07
N LEU A 105 5.09 -4.23 2.90
CA LEU A 105 4.50 -5.17 1.96
C LEU A 105 4.90 -6.61 2.26
N TYR A 106 3.96 -7.54 2.11
CA TYR A 106 4.14 -8.97 2.31
C TYR A 106 3.68 -9.77 1.10
N SER A 107 4.38 -10.86 0.81
CA SER A 107 4.01 -11.76 -0.29
C SER A 107 2.64 -12.41 -0.07
N PRO A 108 1.87 -12.66 -1.14
CA PRO A 108 0.67 -13.50 -1.05
C PRO A 108 1.03 -14.91 -0.57
N VAL A 109 0.04 -15.59 0.00
CA VAL A 109 0.19 -16.98 0.42
C VAL A 109 0.23 -17.85 -0.84
N SER A 110 1.25 -18.71 -0.94
CA SER A 110 1.41 -19.72 -1.99
C SER A 110 0.98 -21.11 -1.50
#